data_AF-A0A2E7BQJ0-F1
#
_entry.id   AF-A0A2E7BQJ0-F1
#
_cell.length_a   1.000
_cell.length_b   1.000
_cell.length_c   1.000
_cell.angle_alpha   90.00
_cell.angle_beta   90.00
_cell.angle_gamma   90.00
#
_symmetry.space_group_name_H-M   'P 1'
#
loop_
_entity.id
_entity.type
_entity.pdbx_description
1 polymer ?
#
loop_
_entity_poly.entity_id
_entity_poly.type
_entity_poly.pdbx_seq_one_letter_code
_entity_poly.pdbx_strand_id
1 'polypeptide(L)'
;MKTLLASLTLCLATQAAADSVAGSKSYGKPFAVKNPISLAELNKNLDQYLGKTLQLQATVGRVCKKKGCWISITDEGEGLRNVRVRFADYSYFVPGYTQVGKRITIVGKVVIKELSEAEQKHLKSDGAELGADGHPADKEINVIADGVIIGG
;
A
#
# COMPACT_ATOMS: atom_id res chain seq x y z
N MET A 1 25.63 -50.68 -35.46
CA MET A 1 24.31 -50.49 -34.80
C MET A 1 24.49 -49.42 -33.74
N LYS A 2 23.66 -48.37 -33.80
CA LYS A 2 23.79 -47.10 -33.08
C LYS A 2 22.88 -47.14 -31.85
N THR A 3 23.40 -46.76 -30.68
CA THR A 3 22.57 -46.26 -29.57
C THR A 3 23.33 -45.15 -28.85
N LEU A 4 23.04 -43.90 -29.21
CA LEU A 4 23.30 -42.73 -28.36
C LEU A 4 22.13 -42.62 -27.39
N LEU A 5 22.37 -42.71 -26.08
CA LEU A 5 21.41 -42.29 -25.06
C LEU A 5 21.73 -40.84 -24.69
N ALA A 6 20.91 -39.90 -25.19
CA ALA A 6 20.91 -38.52 -24.74
C ALA A 6 20.12 -38.43 -23.41
N SER A 7 20.81 -38.09 -22.33
CA SER A 7 20.18 -37.80 -21.04
C SER A 7 19.59 -36.40 -21.08
N LEU A 8 18.26 -36.31 -21.06
CA LEU A 8 17.48 -35.08 -21.06
C LEU A 8 17.27 -34.63 -19.61
N THR A 9 18.08 -33.67 -19.15
CA THR A 9 17.92 -33.05 -17.83
C THR A 9 16.69 -32.13 -17.84
N LEU A 10 15.61 -32.59 -17.21
CA LEU A 10 14.38 -31.83 -17.04
C LEU A 10 14.57 -30.80 -15.92
N CYS A 11 14.86 -29.55 -16.28
CA CYS A 11 14.88 -28.42 -15.35
C CYS A 11 13.43 -28.03 -15.03
N LEU A 12 12.91 -28.45 -13.87
CA LEU A 12 11.63 -27.95 -13.35
C LEU A 12 11.81 -26.51 -12.88
N ALA A 13 11.50 -25.54 -13.75
CA ALA A 13 11.25 -24.18 -13.32
C ALA A 13 9.92 -24.17 -12.53
N THR A 14 10.00 -24.04 -11.22
CA THR A 14 8.84 -23.74 -10.37
C THR A 14 8.33 -22.33 -10.72
N GLN A 15 7.30 -22.27 -11.55
CA GLN A 15 6.56 -21.04 -11.81
C GLN A 15 5.66 -20.75 -10.60
N ALA A 16 5.99 -19.72 -9.83
CA ALA A 16 5.06 -19.18 -8.83
C ALA A 16 3.87 -18.56 -9.57
N ALA A 17 2.68 -19.13 -9.40
CA ALA A 17 1.44 -18.57 -9.88
C ALA A 17 1.09 -17.34 -9.02
N ALA A 18 1.07 -16.16 -9.63
CA ALA A 18 0.47 -14.98 -9.04
C ALA A 18 -1.03 -15.07 -9.28
N ASP A 19 -1.81 -15.40 -8.25
CA ASP A 19 -3.27 -15.31 -8.27
C ASP A 19 -3.69 -13.89 -8.67
N SER A 20 -4.05 -13.73 -9.93
CA SER A 20 -4.54 -12.47 -10.47
C SER A 20 -6.06 -12.48 -10.35
N VAL A 21 -6.59 -11.69 -9.44
CA VAL A 21 -8.03 -11.39 -9.40
C VAL A 21 -8.40 -10.74 -10.74
N ALA A 22 -9.30 -11.36 -11.51
CA ALA A 22 -9.73 -10.85 -12.80
C ALA A 22 -10.21 -9.39 -12.68
N GLY A 23 -9.66 -8.48 -13.49
CA GLY A 23 -9.99 -7.05 -13.46
C GLY A 23 -9.15 -6.20 -12.50
N SER A 24 -8.22 -6.78 -11.72
CA SER A 24 -7.33 -6.03 -10.86
C SER A 24 -6.28 -5.22 -11.65
N LYS A 25 -5.90 -4.05 -11.13
CA LYS A 25 -4.84 -3.19 -11.67
C LYS A 25 -3.66 -3.14 -10.71
N SER A 26 -2.45 -3.33 -11.22
CA SER A 26 -1.21 -3.31 -10.43
C SER A 26 -0.34 -2.11 -10.79
N TYR A 27 0.30 -1.53 -9.78
CA TYR A 27 1.19 -0.36 -9.88
C TYR A 27 2.45 -0.59 -9.05
N GLY A 28 3.59 -0.06 -9.49
CA GLY A 28 4.88 -0.24 -8.80
C GLY A 28 5.52 -1.60 -9.08
N LYS A 29 6.32 -2.10 -8.13
CA LYS A 29 7.00 -3.40 -8.23
C LYS A 29 5.97 -4.54 -8.13
N PRO A 30 6.03 -5.56 -9.01
CA PRO A 30 5.17 -6.73 -8.90
C PRO A 30 5.37 -7.47 -7.57
N PHE A 31 4.28 -7.95 -6.97
CA PHE A 31 4.32 -8.77 -5.76
C PHE A 31 3.15 -9.75 -5.75
N ALA A 32 3.34 -10.91 -5.10
CA ALA A 32 2.27 -11.85 -4.82
C ALA A 32 1.60 -11.51 -3.47
N VAL A 33 0.27 -11.53 -3.43
CA VAL A 33 -0.47 -11.40 -2.19
C VAL A 33 -0.27 -12.67 -1.36
N LYS A 34 0.14 -12.51 -0.11
CA LYS A 34 0.31 -13.62 0.84
C LYS A 34 -0.65 -13.45 2.01
N ASN A 35 -0.17 -12.84 3.10
CA ASN A 35 -0.94 -12.61 4.32
C ASN A 35 -0.97 -11.11 4.63
N PRO A 36 -1.80 -10.31 3.92
CA PRO A 36 -1.93 -8.89 4.24
C PRO A 36 -2.61 -8.72 5.61
N ILE A 37 -2.10 -7.77 6.41
CA ILE A 37 -2.79 -7.33 7.64
C ILE A 37 -3.86 -6.30 7.30
N SER A 38 -4.83 -6.10 8.20
CA SER A 38 -5.81 -5.00 8.09
C SER A 38 -5.24 -3.68 8.59
N LEU A 39 -5.91 -2.57 8.27
CA LEU A 39 -5.57 -1.26 8.81
C LEU A 39 -5.81 -1.19 10.32
N ALA A 40 -6.87 -1.83 10.84
CA ALA A 40 -7.12 -1.98 12.27
C ALA A 40 -5.97 -2.70 13.01
N GLU A 41 -5.40 -3.76 12.42
CA GLU A 41 -4.26 -4.49 12.98
C GLU A 41 -3.01 -3.61 13.01
N LEU A 42 -2.72 -2.91 11.91
CA LEU A 42 -1.63 -1.93 11.85
C LEU A 42 -1.81 -0.85 12.93
N ASN A 43 -3.05 -0.40 13.15
CA ASN A 43 -3.35 0.64 14.12
C ASN A 43 -3.16 0.18 15.55
N LYS A 44 -3.60 -1.04 15.87
CA LYS A 44 -3.48 -1.64 17.20
C LYS A 44 -2.03 -1.98 17.57
N ASN A 45 -1.24 -2.41 16.58
CA ASN A 45 0.10 -2.97 16.80
C ASN A 45 1.20 -2.17 16.09
N LEU A 46 1.02 -0.86 15.91
CA LEU A 46 1.89 0.00 15.11
C LEU A 46 3.38 -0.15 15.44
N ASP A 47 3.73 -0.13 16.72
CA ASP A 47 5.12 -0.21 17.18
C ASP A 47 5.82 -1.50 16.74
N GLN A 48 5.06 -2.58 16.55
CA GLN A 48 5.59 -3.86 16.06
C GLN A 48 5.94 -3.81 14.57
N TYR A 49 5.35 -2.87 13.82
CA TYR A 49 5.48 -2.75 12.38
C TYR A 49 6.35 -1.57 11.94
N LEU A 50 6.67 -0.62 12.83
CA LEU A 50 7.53 0.52 12.51
C LEU A 50 8.88 0.05 11.92
N GLY A 51 9.23 0.63 10.78
CA GLY A 51 10.45 0.31 10.05
C GLY A 51 10.39 -0.97 9.21
N LYS A 52 9.33 -1.78 9.32
CA LYS A 52 9.18 -3.05 8.58
C LYS A 52 8.39 -2.85 7.30
N THR A 53 8.70 -3.68 6.31
CA THR A 53 7.90 -3.84 5.09
C THR A 53 6.86 -4.93 5.30
N LEU A 54 5.60 -4.62 5.00
CA LEU A 54 4.47 -5.55 5.16
C LEU A 54 3.48 -5.43 4.00
N GLN A 55 2.56 -6.38 3.93
CA GLN A 55 1.38 -6.26 3.08
C GLN A 55 0.19 -5.76 3.90
N LEU A 56 -0.48 -4.74 3.40
CA LEU A 56 -1.63 -4.09 4.04
C LEU A 56 -2.82 -4.15 3.09
N GLN A 57 -3.97 -4.58 3.59
CA GLN A 57 -5.23 -4.51 2.87
C GLN A 57 -6.12 -3.45 3.49
N ALA A 58 -6.65 -2.55 2.67
CA ALA A 58 -7.49 -1.44 3.11
C ALA A 58 -8.38 -0.95 1.97
N THR A 59 -9.26 0.01 2.27
CA THR A 59 -10.07 0.72 1.28
C THR A 59 -9.53 2.12 1.05
N VAL A 60 -9.52 2.59 -0.20
CA VAL A 60 -9.10 3.97 -0.50
C VAL A 60 -10.16 4.94 -0.01
N GLY A 61 -9.79 5.80 0.94
CA GLY A 61 -10.69 6.82 1.48
C GLY A 61 -10.66 8.13 0.67
N ARG A 62 -9.49 8.75 0.56
CA ARG A 62 -9.31 10.03 -0.14
C ARG A 62 -8.04 10.01 -0.97
N VAL A 63 -8.02 10.78 -2.06
CA VAL A 63 -6.81 10.93 -2.89
C VAL A 63 -6.48 12.40 -3.10
N CYS A 64 -5.19 12.72 -3.12
CA CYS A 64 -4.70 14.06 -3.42
C CYS A 64 -5.13 14.49 -4.84
N LYS A 65 -6.00 15.50 -4.93
CA LYS A 65 -6.58 16.01 -6.20
C LYS A 65 -5.56 16.67 -7.13
N LYS A 66 -4.44 17.17 -6.62
CA LYS A 66 -3.45 17.89 -7.45
C LYS A 66 -2.65 16.95 -8.36
N LYS A 67 -2.07 15.88 -7.80
CA LYS A 67 -1.14 15.01 -8.54
C LYS A 67 -1.08 13.55 -8.05
N GLY A 68 -2.05 13.08 -7.25
CA GLY A 68 -2.02 11.70 -6.76
C GLY A 68 -0.79 11.36 -5.90
N CYS A 69 -0.15 12.37 -5.30
CA CYS A 69 1.09 12.23 -4.50
C CYS A 69 0.93 11.31 -3.29
N TRP A 70 -0.30 11.11 -2.84
CA TRP A 70 -0.66 10.25 -1.72
C TRP A 70 -2.12 9.81 -1.84
N ILE A 71 -2.42 8.66 -1.24
CA ILE A 71 -3.79 8.20 -0.96
C ILE A 71 -3.94 8.04 0.56
N SER A 72 -5.09 8.40 1.09
CA SER A 72 -5.51 8.04 2.44
C SER A 72 -6.26 6.72 2.36
N ILE A 73 -5.98 5.84 3.30
CA ILE A 73 -6.66 4.55 3.42
C ILE A 73 -7.51 4.51 4.69
N THR A 74 -8.60 3.78 4.61
CA THR A 74 -9.58 3.56 5.69
C THR A 74 -9.95 2.10 5.72
N ASP A 75 -10.42 1.61 6.87
CA ASP A 75 -11.19 0.37 6.92
C ASP A 75 -12.67 0.69 6.59
N GLU A 76 -13.38 -0.32 6.09
CA GLU A 76 -14.82 -0.25 5.84
C GLU A 76 -15.55 -0.06 7.18
N GLY A 77 -15.94 1.19 7.46
CA GLY A 77 -16.61 1.56 8.69
C GLY A 77 -15.69 2.29 9.65
N GLU A 78 -15.98 3.58 9.83
CA GLU A 78 -15.51 4.47 10.89
C GLU A 78 -14.01 4.82 10.90
N GLY A 79 -13.72 6.05 10.45
CA GLY A 79 -13.04 7.08 11.24
C GLY A 79 -11.60 6.89 11.71
N LEU A 80 -10.97 5.73 11.52
CA LEU A 80 -9.73 5.42 12.23
C LEU A 80 -8.48 5.77 11.42
N ARG A 81 -7.80 6.82 11.92
CA ARG A 81 -6.39 7.22 11.68
C ARG A 81 -6.02 7.58 10.24
N ASN A 82 -5.35 8.73 10.06
CA ASN A 82 -4.73 9.10 8.79
C ASN A 82 -3.49 8.22 8.52
N VAL A 83 -3.69 7.04 7.94
CA VAL A 83 -2.60 6.34 7.28
C VAL A 83 -2.54 6.83 5.84
N ARG A 84 -1.41 7.46 5.49
CA ARG A 84 -1.15 7.84 4.11
C ARG A 84 -0.25 6.84 3.44
N VAL A 85 -0.66 6.41 2.27
CA VAL A 85 0.21 5.66 1.37
C VAL A 85 0.88 6.66 0.45
N ARG A 86 2.22 6.64 0.48
CA ARG A 86 3.05 7.44 -0.42
C ARG A 86 3.75 6.50 -1.38
N PHE A 87 3.80 6.89 -2.64
CA PHE A 87 4.51 6.13 -3.68
C PHE A 87 5.94 6.64 -3.71
N ALA A 88 6.92 5.76 -3.46
CA ALA A 88 8.32 6.16 -3.36
C ALA A 88 8.77 6.91 -4.64
N ASP A 89 9.45 8.05 -4.45
CA ASP A 89 10.12 8.84 -5.49
C ASP A 89 9.29 9.24 -6.72
N TYR A 90 7.95 9.26 -6.61
CA TYR A 90 7.05 9.42 -7.77
C TYR A 90 7.32 8.41 -8.89
N SER A 91 7.90 7.25 -8.54
CA SER A 91 8.33 6.22 -9.48
C SER A 91 7.19 5.65 -10.32
N TYR A 92 5.94 5.84 -9.86
CA TYR A 92 4.74 5.46 -10.58
C TYR A 92 3.54 6.32 -10.18
N PHE A 93 2.60 6.46 -11.12
CA PHE A 93 1.39 7.23 -10.92
C PHE A 93 0.18 6.31 -10.77
N VAL A 94 -0.61 6.58 -9.73
CA VAL A 94 -1.86 5.88 -9.45
C VAL A 94 -3.02 6.87 -9.73
N PRO A 95 -3.93 6.60 -10.69
CA PRO A 95 -4.99 7.54 -11.08
C PRO A 95 -5.99 7.82 -9.94
N GLY A 96 -5.73 8.91 -9.21
CA GLY A 96 -6.31 9.14 -7.89
C GLY A 96 -7.84 9.28 -7.80
N TYR A 97 -8.52 9.67 -8.88
CA TYR A 97 -9.97 9.87 -8.86
C TYR A 97 -10.77 8.58 -9.13
N THR A 98 -10.13 7.50 -9.61
CA THR A 98 -10.85 6.28 -10.05
C THR A 98 -10.95 5.18 -8.99
N GLN A 99 -10.50 5.47 -7.76
CA GLN A 99 -10.14 4.43 -6.80
C GLN A 99 -10.76 4.60 -5.42
N VAL A 100 -11.38 5.75 -5.13
CA VAL A 100 -12.09 5.94 -3.85
C VAL A 100 -13.14 4.85 -3.68
N GLY A 101 -13.16 4.22 -2.51
CA GLY A 101 -14.04 3.08 -2.20
C GLY A 101 -13.55 1.73 -2.73
N LYS A 102 -12.48 1.67 -3.53
CA LYS A 102 -11.91 0.39 -3.97
C LYS A 102 -11.04 -0.23 -2.88
N ARG A 103 -11.11 -1.55 -2.79
CA ARG A 103 -10.22 -2.36 -1.96
C ARG A 103 -8.85 -2.46 -2.63
N ILE A 104 -7.80 -2.23 -1.85
CA ILE A 104 -6.42 -2.27 -2.31
C ILE A 104 -5.57 -3.15 -1.41
N THR A 105 -4.55 -3.75 -2.00
CA THR A 105 -3.44 -4.40 -1.29
C THR A 105 -2.16 -3.64 -1.59
N ILE A 106 -1.44 -3.25 -0.54
CA ILE A 106 -0.20 -2.48 -0.63
C ILE A 106 0.92 -3.34 -0.08
N VAL A 107 2.06 -3.39 -0.75
CA VAL A 107 3.32 -3.79 -0.12
C VAL A 107 4.16 -2.55 0.12
N GLY A 108 4.60 -2.33 1.36
CA GLY A 108 5.34 -1.12 1.68
C GLY A 108 5.88 -1.06 3.10
N LYS A 109 6.79 -0.11 3.31
CA LYS A 109 7.46 0.14 4.60
C LYS A 109 6.62 1.09 5.46
N VAL A 110 6.37 0.71 6.71
CA VAL A 110 5.68 1.58 7.68
C VAL A 110 6.67 2.52 8.35
N VAL A 111 6.37 3.81 8.35
CA VAL A 111 7.19 4.84 9.00
C VAL A 111 6.31 5.90 9.67
N ILE A 112 6.84 6.55 10.71
CA ILE A 112 6.28 7.80 11.21
C ILE A 112 6.97 8.95 10.51
N LYS A 113 6.17 9.89 10.01
CA LYS A 113 6.63 11.20 9.57
C LYS A 113 6.21 12.24 10.59
N GLU A 114 7.18 13.03 11.04
CA GLU A 114 6.93 14.27 11.76
C GLU A 114 6.52 15.37 10.77
N LEU A 115 5.49 16.14 11.14
CA LEU A 115 4.89 17.18 10.32
C LEU A 115 5.20 18.55 10.91
N SER A 116 5.86 19.41 10.13
CA SER A 116 5.98 20.82 10.47
C SER A 116 4.60 21.49 10.50
N GLU A 117 4.46 22.62 11.20
CA GLU A 117 3.19 23.38 11.25
C GLU A 117 2.68 23.77 9.85
N ALA A 118 3.60 24.14 8.95
CA ALA A 118 3.27 24.46 7.57
C ALA A 118 2.71 23.25 6.81
N GLU A 119 3.28 22.07 6.99
CA GLU A 119 2.76 20.82 6.43
C GLU A 119 1.40 20.48 7.02
N GLN A 120 1.24 20.60 8.34
CA GLN A 120 -0.05 20.37 8.98
C GLN A 120 -1.14 21.29 8.41
N LYS A 121 -0.84 22.58 8.21
CA LYS A 121 -1.76 23.54 7.60
C LYS A 121 -2.10 23.16 6.16
N HIS A 122 -1.10 22.80 5.34
CA HIS A 122 -1.31 22.38 3.96
C HIS A 122 -2.18 21.12 3.88
N LEU A 123 -1.90 20.12 4.71
CA LEU A 123 -2.64 18.86 4.74
C LEU A 123 -4.08 19.06 5.21
N LYS A 124 -4.32 19.95 6.18
CA LYS A 124 -5.68 20.34 6.61
C LYS A 124 -6.45 21.06 5.50
N SER A 125 -5.80 21.96 4.75
CA SER A 125 -6.41 22.60 3.57
C SER A 125 -6.75 21.61 2.47
N ASP A 126 -6.01 20.51 2.37
CA ASP A 126 -6.30 19.38 1.48
C ASP A 126 -7.37 18.41 2.04
N GLY A 127 -7.93 18.69 3.23
CA GLY A 127 -9.00 17.91 3.86
C GLY A 127 -8.51 16.74 4.74
N ALA A 128 -7.27 16.78 5.24
CA ALA A 128 -6.77 15.81 6.21
C ALA A 128 -7.21 16.15 7.64
N GLU A 129 -7.54 15.14 8.44
CA GLU A 129 -8.06 15.29 9.80
C GLU A 129 -6.98 14.93 10.82
N LEU A 130 -5.99 15.82 11.01
CA LEU A 130 -4.85 15.54 11.90
C LEU A 130 -5.24 15.60 13.39
N GLY A 131 -4.68 14.69 14.20
CA GLY A 131 -4.82 14.72 15.66
C GLY A 131 -6.09 14.06 16.23
N ALA A 132 -6.79 13.25 15.42
CA ALA A 132 -7.97 12.51 15.87
C ALA A 132 -7.60 11.32 16.79
N ASP A 133 -8.58 10.86 17.58
CA ASP A 133 -8.51 9.63 18.38
C ASP A 133 -7.33 9.54 19.36
N GLY A 134 -6.90 10.68 19.91
CA GLY A 134 -5.80 10.75 20.89
C GLY A 134 -4.40 10.65 20.27
N HIS A 135 -4.29 10.75 18.94
CA HIS A 135 -2.98 10.76 18.27
C HIS A 135 -2.41 12.18 18.14
N PRO A 136 -1.07 12.35 18.16
CA PRO A 136 -0.44 13.64 17.95
C PRO A 136 -0.71 14.19 16.53
N ALA A 137 -1.10 15.46 16.41
CA ALA A 137 -1.39 16.10 15.12
C ALA A 137 -0.12 16.34 14.26
N ASP A 138 1.04 16.32 14.89
CA ASP A 138 2.37 16.47 14.30
C ASP A 138 3.00 15.14 13.87
N LYS A 139 2.32 14.01 14.07
CA LYS A 139 2.81 12.68 13.66
C LYS A 139 1.83 11.99 12.73
N GLU A 140 2.37 11.45 11.65
CA GLU A 140 1.61 10.75 10.63
C GLU A 140 2.22 9.38 10.33
N ILE A 141 1.36 8.37 10.23
CA ILE A 141 1.78 7.08 9.69
C ILE A 141 1.81 7.17 8.18
N ASN A 142 2.97 6.87 7.62
CA ASN A 142 3.11 6.60 6.21
C ASN A 142 3.38 5.13 5.94
N VAL A 143 2.76 4.63 4.88
CA VAL A 143 3.18 3.42 4.19
C VAL A 143 3.86 3.85 2.91
N ILE A 144 5.19 3.68 2.85
CA ILE A 144 5.96 3.92 1.64
C ILE A 144 5.81 2.70 0.74
N ALA A 145 4.94 2.81 -0.26
CA ALA A 145 4.55 1.70 -1.12
C ALA A 145 5.64 1.40 -2.16
N ASP A 146 6.04 0.13 -2.20
CA ASP A 146 6.79 -0.48 -3.29
C ASP A 146 5.86 -0.90 -4.44
N GLY A 147 4.63 -1.33 -4.11
CA GLY A 147 3.63 -1.75 -5.07
C GLY A 147 2.22 -1.73 -4.50
N VAL A 148 1.24 -1.57 -5.38
CA VAL A 148 -0.19 -1.57 -5.04
C VAL A 148 -0.98 -2.38 -6.06
N ILE A 149 -1.86 -3.26 -5.58
CA ILE A 149 -2.88 -3.97 -6.35
C ILE A 149 -4.23 -3.36 -5.98
N ILE A 150 -5.03 -3.02 -6.98
CA ILE A 150 -6.35 -2.45 -6.82
C ILE A 150 -7.37 -3.43 -7.38
N GLY A 151 -8.33 -3.82 -6.55
CA GLY A 151 -9.41 -4.72 -6.95
C GLY A 151 -10.24 -4.15 -8.10
N GLY A 152 -10.75 -5.08 -8.94
CA GLY A 152 -11.66 -4.80 -10.06
C GLY A 152 -12.88 -4.00 -9.65
#